data_AF-A0A8T3UC60-F1
#
_entry.id   AF-A0A8T3UC60-F1
#
_cell.length_a   1.000
_cell.length_b   1.000
_cell.length_c   1.000
_cell.angle_alpha   90.00
_cell.angle_beta   90.00
_cell.angle_gamma   90.00
#
_symmetry.space_group_name_H-M   'P 1'
#
loop_
_entity.id
_entity.type
_entity.pdbx_description
1 polymer ?
#
loop_
_entity_poly.entity_id
_entity_poly.type
_entity_poly.pdbx_seq_one_letter_code
_entity_poly.pdbx_strand_id
1 'polypeptide(L)'
;MICLNDDLVIFDYKDYKNNFDIVEFDLNRRFKSGNYAIVIDFRNDLKYSIKCIKKLISLKKSNTHFYSNFKDYKLKYVISNYNDAILNALKAIEIDNLKEKYTFIYDCVFKQLDDIWSKKNYCNFCNNKCIATRMHENIDQLDGCCYSFKMNTNLFSTHFIKNKQKCKFLGDDKRCTTQNISCKLFTCDYLKKTESFDIKLNDFLLVMAFFNSKQRLILKYNYFNSKEEIIDKLLEKSKIPLALYYYYDYYRI
;
A
#
# COMPACT_ATOMS: atom_id res chain seq x y z
N MET A 1 -24.30 7.80 2.82
CA MET A 1 -24.07 6.51 3.54
C MET A 1 -23.11 5.65 2.73
N ILE A 2 -22.06 5.12 3.36
CA ILE A 2 -21.02 4.28 2.74
C ILE A 2 -20.93 2.98 3.54
N CYS A 3 -21.00 1.82 2.88
CA CYS A 3 -20.91 0.52 3.57
C CYS A 3 -19.46 0.18 3.91
N LEU A 4 -19.21 -0.22 5.17
CA LEU A 4 -17.95 -0.83 5.59
C LEU A 4 -17.95 -2.34 5.32
N ASN A 5 -19.06 -2.98 5.70
CA ASN A 5 -19.40 -4.37 5.44
C ASN A 5 -20.93 -4.50 5.46
N ASP A 6 -21.46 -5.72 5.53
CA ASP A 6 -22.90 -5.98 5.46
C ASP A 6 -23.70 -5.33 6.60
N ASP A 7 -23.09 -5.15 7.78
CA ASP A 7 -23.76 -4.65 8.99
C ASP A 7 -23.39 -3.20 9.36
N LEU A 8 -22.16 -2.78 9.03
CA LEU A 8 -21.56 -1.53 9.48
C LEU A 8 -21.54 -0.48 8.38
N VAL A 9 -21.90 0.75 8.73
CA VAL A 9 -21.92 1.88 7.80
C VAL A 9 -21.12 3.07 8.32
N ILE A 10 -20.72 3.93 7.38
CA ILE A 10 -20.10 5.24 7.58
C ILE A 10 -21.03 6.31 7.04
N PHE A 11 -21.10 7.44 7.74
CA PHE A 11 -21.76 8.64 7.25
C PHE A 11 -20.71 9.71 6.92
N ASP A 12 -20.95 10.44 5.83
CA ASP A 12 -20.29 11.73 5.64
C ASP A 12 -20.85 12.70 6.66
N TYR A 13 -20.01 13.53 7.28
CA TYR A 13 -20.43 14.54 8.24
C TYR A 13 -21.49 15.49 7.66
N LYS A 14 -21.44 15.76 6.35
CA LYS A 14 -22.45 16.59 5.67
C LYS A 14 -23.85 15.97 5.67
N ASP A 15 -23.93 14.64 5.78
CA ASP A 15 -25.19 13.90 5.83
C ASP A 15 -25.72 13.72 7.27
N TYR A 16 -24.99 14.24 8.27
CA TYR A 16 -25.35 14.10 9.68
C TYR A 16 -26.58 14.95 10.04
N LYS A 17 -27.59 14.32 10.66
CA LYS A 17 -28.88 14.95 11.00
C LYS A 17 -29.22 14.93 12.50
N ASN A 18 -28.24 14.86 13.42
CA ASN A 18 -28.46 14.83 14.89
C ASN A 18 -29.35 13.67 15.42
N ASN A 19 -29.45 12.56 14.70
CA ASN A 19 -30.42 11.49 15.02
C ASN A 19 -29.81 10.28 15.76
N PHE A 20 -28.58 10.36 16.22
CA PHE A 20 -27.89 9.24 16.87
C PHE A 20 -26.74 9.71 17.75
N ASP A 21 -26.40 8.90 18.75
CA ASP A 21 -25.33 9.20 19.69
C ASP A 21 -23.96 9.21 19.02
N ILE A 22 -23.23 10.30 19.22
CA ILE A 22 -21.90 10.51 18.67
C ILE A 22 -20.89 10.87 19.75
N VAL A 23 -19.65 10.49 19.51
CA VAL A 23 -18.51 10.90 20.33
C VAL A 23 -17.41 11.42 19.42
N GLU A 24 -16.93 12.63 19.72
CA GLU A 24 -15.81 13.22 18.99
C GLU A 24 -14.53 12.41 19.18
N PHE A 25 -13.83 12.19 18.06
CA PHE A 25 -12.55 11.52 18.05
C PHE A 25 -11.43 12.43 18.55
N ASP A 26 -10.68 11.91 19.51
CA ASP A 26 -9.47 12.54 20.01
C ASP A 26 -8.38 11.47 20.18
N LEU A 27 -7.16 11.79 19.77
CA LEU A 27 -6.03 10.84 19.76
C LEU A 27 -5.64 10.40 21.19
N ASN A 28 -5.77 11.29 22.16
CA ASN A 28 -5.38 11.09 23.56
C ASN A 28 -6.51 10.49 24.39
N ARG A 29 -7.76 10.66 23.96
CA ARG A 29 -8.93 10.09 24.61
C ARG A 29 -8.87 8.56 24.66
N ARG A 30 -9.30 8.01 25.80
CA ARG A 30 -9.58 6.58 25.97
C ARG A 30 -11.03 6.33 25.57
N PHE A 31 -11.23 5.42 24.63
CA PHE A 31 -12.56 4.98 24.20
C PHE A 31 -12.91 3.69 24.91
N LYS A 32 -14.13 3.61 25.43
CA LYS A 32 -14.73 2.38 25.98
C LYS A 32 -15.80 1.89 25.02
N SER A 33 -16.15 0.61 25.08
CA SER A 33 -17.28 0.12 24.32
C SER A 33 -18.56 0.87 24.69
N GLY A 34 -19.45 1.08 23.73
CA GLY A 34 -20.69 1.80 23.97
C GLY A 34 -21.52 2.01 22.71
N ASN A 35 -22.74 2.48 22.91
CA ASN A 35 -23.71 2.68 21.83
C ASN A 35 -23.58 4.08 21.23
N TYR A 36 -22.45 4.35 20.59
CA TYR A 36 -22.20 5.62 19.92
C TYR A 36 -21.35 5.42 18.66
N ALA A 37 -21.53 6.30 17.68
CA ALA A 37 -20.64 6.40 16.54
C ALA A 37 -19.47 7.36 16.87
N ILE A 38 -18.31 7.15 16.26
CA ILE A 38 -17.17 8.04 16.43
C ILE A 38 -17.14 9.06 15.28
N VAL A 39 -17.05 10.35 15.62
CA VAL A 39 -16.93 11.44 14.63
C VAL A 39 -15.45 11.75 14.41
N ILE A 40 -14.97 11.66 13.17
CA ILE A 40 -13.56 11.85 12.81
C ILE A 40 -13.42 12.86 11.68
N ASP A 41 -12.75 13.97 11.95
CA ASP A 41 -12.23 14.86 10.91
C ASP A 41 -10.77 14.46 10.60
N PHE A 42 -10.49 14.04 9.37
CA PHE A 42 -9.14 13.62 8.95
C PHE A 42 -8.21 14.78 8.54
N ARG A 43 -8.71 16.02 8.52
CA ARG A 43 -7.96 17.27 8.32
C ARG A 43 -7.18 17.37 7.00
N ASN A 44 -7.42 16.47 6.04
CA ASN A 44 -6.65 16.35 4.80
C ASN A 44 -5.12 16.27 5.02
N ASP A 45 -4.67 15.80 6.19
CA ASP A 45 -3.25 15.64 6.51
C ASP A 45 -2.88 14.16 6.60
N LEU A 46 -1.90 13.72 5.82
CA LEU A 46 -1.48 12.31 5.76
C LEU A 46 -0.96 11.83 7.11
N LYS A 47 -0.13 12.63 7.80
CA LYS A 47 0.48 12.24 9.08
C LYS A 47 -0.58 12.07 10.16
N TYR A 48 -1.52 13.00 10.24
CA TYR A 48 -2.66 12.96 11.16
C TYR A 48 -3.57 11.78 10.84
N SER A 49 -3.91 11.59 9.56
CA SER A 49 -4.74 10.46 9.12
C SER A 49 -4.13 9.11 9.49
N ILE A 50 -2.81 8.94 9.31
CA ILE A 50 -2.09 7.74 9.76
C ILE A 50 -2.22 7.54 11.27
N LYS A 51 -2.13 8.61 12.08
CA LYS A 51 -2.30 8.53 13.55
C LYS A 51 -3.74 8.10 13.91
N CYS A 52 -4.75 8.68 13.27
CA CYS A 52 -6.15 8.32 13.47
C CYS A 52 -6.39 6.85 13.18
N ILE A 53 -5.98 6.38 12.00
CA ILE A 53 -6.14 4.98 11.60
C ILE A 53 -5.40 4.04 12.55
N LYS A 54 -4.17 4.35 12.97
CA LYS A 54 -3.43 3.53 13.96
C LYS A 54 -4.14 3.43 15.30
N LYS A 55 -4.74 4.53 15.77
CA LYS A 55 -5.55 4.53 17.00
C LYS A 55 -6.78 3.63 16.84
N LEU A 56 -7.49 3.71 15.71
CA LEU A 56 -8.65 2.85 15.43
C LEU A 56 -8.26 1.36 15.33
N ILE A 57 -7.13 1.04 14.69
CA ILE A 57 -6.57 -0.34 14.68
C ILE A 57 -6.32 -0.82 16.11
N SER A 58 -5.79 0.03 16.98
CA SER A 58 -5.56 -0.30 18.39
C SER A 58 -6.87 -0.60 19.12
N LEU A 59 -7.91 0.21 18.89
CA LEU A 59 -9.24 0.00 19.49
C LEU A 59 -9.89 -1.32 19.04
N LYS A 60 -9.77 -1.67 17.74
CA LYS A 60 -10.24 -2.97 17.24
C LYS A 60 -9.48 -4.12 17.90
N LYS A 61 -8.16 -4.01 18.06
CA LYS A 61 -7.33 -5.02 18.75
C LYS A 61 -7.67 -5.17 20.23
N SER A 62 -8.11 -4.10 20.89
CA SER A 62 -8.56 -4.15 22.28
C SER A 62 -10.01 -4.60 22.44
N ASN A 63 -10.67 -5.09 21.37
CA ASN A 63 -12.07 -5.47 21.35
C ASN A 63 -13.01 -4.36 21.86
N THR A 64 -12.66 -3.10 21.58
CA THR A 64 -13.53 -1.95 21.88
C THR A 64 -14.59 -1.84 20.79
N HIS A 65 -15.84 -2.05 21.16
CA HIS A 65 -16.97 -2.05 20.23
C HIS A 65 -17.78 -0.78 20.39
N PHE A 66 -17.94 -0.03 19.30
CA PHE A 66 -18.73 1.19 19.28
C PHE A 66 -19.53 1.23 17.98
N TYR A 67 -20.81 1.49 18.10
CA TYR A 67 -21.71 1.80 17.01
C TYR A 67 -22.97 2.46 17.57
N SER A 68 -23.63 3.29 16.79
CA SER A 68 -24.99 3.73 17.07
C SER A 68 -25.96 3.03 16.12
N ASN A 69 -27.15 2.69 16.60
CA ASN A 69 -28.17 2.06 15.76
C ASN A 69 -28.79 3.12 14.86
N PHE A 70 -28.83 2.85 13.56
CA PHE A 70 -29.46 3.73 12.58
C PHE A 70 -30.28 2.90 11.59
N LYS A 71 -31.60 2.92 11.76
CA LYS A 71 -32.53 2.04 11.03
C LYS A 71 -32.07 0.58 11.17
N ASP A 72 -31.90 -0.13 10.05
CA ASP A 72 -31.47 -1.53 9.99
C ASP A 72 -29.94 -1.72 10.00
N TYR A 73 -29.17 -0.63 10.16
CA TYR A 73 -27.71 -0.64 10.10
C TYR A 73 -27.06 -0.18 11.40
N LYS A 74 -25.79 -0.56 11.59
CA LYS A 74 -24.95 -0.08 12.69
C LYS A 74 -24.00 0.99 12.19
N LEU A 75 -24.23 2.23 12.59
CA LEU A 75 -23.37 3.35 12.26
C LEU A 75 -22.10 3.32 13.12
N LYS A 76 -20.94 3.16 12.49
CA LYS A 76 -19.66 3.08 13.21
C LYS A 76 -18.91 4.41 13.24
N TYR A 77 -18.88 5.11 12.10
CA TYR A 77 -18.16 6.37 11.96
C TYR A 77 -18.99 7.43 11.26
N VAL A 78 -18.78 8.68 11.68
CA VAL A 78 -19.14 9.87 10.92
C VAL A 78 -17.84 10.55 10.56
N ILE A 79 -17.58 10.79 9.27
CA ILE A 79 -16.26 11.25 8.82
C ILE A 79 -16.33 12.51 7.95
N SER A 80 -15.28 13.32 7.99
CA SER A 80 -15.07 14.47 7.11
C SER A 80 -13.61 14.53 6.63
N ASN A 81 -13.36 15.30 5.57
CA ASN A 81 -12.02 15.53 5.00
C ASN A 81 -11.27 14.22 4.68
N TYR A 82 -12.00 13.25 4.11
CA TYR A 82 -11.50 11.93 3.78
C TYR A 82 -11.29 11.76 2.26
N ASN A 83 -10.54 10.72 1.90
CA ASN A 83 -10.34 10.26 0.53
C ASN A 83 -10.48 8.74 0.45
N ASP A 84 -10.33 8.17 -0.75
CA ASP A 84 -10.47 6.73 -0.97
C ASP A 84 -9.48 5.90 -0.14
N ALA A 85 -8.26 6.40 0.11
CA ALA A 85 -7.29 5.69 0.94
C ALA A 85 -7.77 5.58 2.40
N ILE A 86 -8.46 6.60 2.91
CA ILE A 86 -9.06 6.59 4.24
C ILE A 86 -10.24 5.61 4.29
N LEU A 87 -11.13 5.63 3.29
CA LEU A 87 -12.23 4.66 3.22
C LEU A 87 -11.73 3.21 3.18
N ASN A 88 -10.72 2.94 2.34
CA ASN A 88 -10.08 1.62 2.27
C ASN A 88 -9.42 1.25 3.59
N ALA A 89 -8.79 2.19 4.28
CA ALA A 89 -8.22 1.93 5.60
C ALA A 89 -9.30 1.55 6.63
N LEU A 90 -10.44 2.25 6.65
CA LEU A 90 -11.54 1.93 7.55
C LEU A 90 -12.14 0.55 7.24
N LYS A 91 -12.30 0.19 5.96
CA LYS A 91 -12.71 -1.17 5.55
C LYS A 91 -11.70 -2.24 6.00
N ALA A 92 -10.40 -2.00 5.81
CA ALA A 92 -9.34 -2.94 6.19
C ALA A 92 -9.25 -3.18 7.71
N ILE A 93 -9.71 -2.25 8.55
CA ILE A 93 -9.78 -2.46 10.01
C ILE A 93 -10.77 -3.58 10.33
N GLU A 94 -11.88 -3.67 9.60
CA GLU A 94 -12.97 -4.61 9.86
C GLU A 94 -12.75 -6.02 9.32
N ILE A 95 -11.74 -6.23 8.47
CA ILE A 95 -11.39 -7.58 8.00
C ILE A 95 -10.69 -8.31 9.15
N ASP A 96 -11.16 -9.48 9.56
CA ASP A 96 -10.56 -10.20 10.69
C ASP A 96 -9.42 -11.14 10.23
N ASN A 97 -9.59 -11.83 9.10
CA ASN A 97 -8.56 -12.69 8.53
C ASN A 97 -7.34 -11.87 8.06
N LEU A 98 -6.15 -12.21 8.56
CA LEU A 98 -4.94 -11.44 8.27
C LEU A 98 -4.49 -11.53 6.81
N LYS A 99 -4.61 -12.70 6.18
CA LYS A 99 -4.24 -12.90 4.77
C LYS A 99 -5.18 -12.13 3.85
N GLU A 100 -6.48 -12.20 4.11
CA GLU A 100 -7.48 -11.40 3.38
C GLU A 100 -7.26 -9.91 3.57
N LYS A 101 -6.99 -9.46 4.80
CA LYS A 101 -6.67 -8.05 5.09
C LYS A 101 -5.47 -7.56 4.31
N TYR A 102 -4.36 -8.30 4.33
CA TYR A 102 -3.17 -7.92 3.59
C TYR A 102 -3.38 -7.97 2.08
N THR A 103 -4.15 -8.94 1.58
CA THR A 103 -4.53 -9.02 0.17
C THR A 103 -5.34 -7.80 -0.26
N PHE A 104 -6.39 -7.45 0.50
CA PHE A 104 -7.20 -6.25 0.25
C PHE A 104 -6.36 -4.97 0.24
N ILE A 105 -5.51 -4.78 1.27
CA ILE A 105 -4.64 -3.61 1.35
C ILE A 105 -3.67 -3.56 0.16
N TYR A 106 -3.09 -4.70 -0.21
CA TYR A 106 -2.18 -4.83 -1.34
C TYR A 106 -2.86 -4.38 -2.64
N ASP A 107 -4.07 -4.84 -2.89
CA ASP A 107 -4.85 -4.49 -4.08
C ASP A 107 -5.19 -3.01 -4.14
N CYS A 108 -5.60 -2.41 -3.01
CA CYS A 108 -5.83 -0.98 -2.92
C CYS A 108 -4.57 -0.16 -3.23
N VAL A 109 -3.41 -0.56 -2.70
CA VAL A 109 -2.14 0.13 -2.95
C VAL A 109 -1.69 -0.06 -4.39
N PHE A 110 -1.82 -1.26 -4.95
CA PHE A 110 -1.47 -1.53 -6.34
C PHE A 110 -2.34 -0.70 -7.29
N LYS A 111 -3.65 -0.59 -7.03
CA LYS A 111 -4.55 0.27 -7.80
C LYS A 111 -4.11 1.74 -7.74
N GLN A 112 -3.80 2.26 -6.56
CA GLN A 112 -3.30 3.64 -6.42
C GLN A 112 -2.02 3.88 -7.23
N LEU A 113 -1.11 2.90 -7.24
CA LEU A 113 0.09 2.96 -8.07
C LEU A 113 -0.26 2.94 -9.55
N ASP A 114 -1.19 2.10 -9.99
CA ASP A 114 -1.65 2.04 -11.37
C ASP A 114 -2.30 3.35 -11.83
N ASP A 115 -3.11 3.96 -10.97
CA ASP A 115 -3.72 5.28 -11.19
C ASP A 115 -2.65 6.39 -11.30
N ILE A 116 -1.56 6.31 -10.54
CA ILE A 116 -0.44 7.27 -10.67
C ILE A 116 0.24 7.11 -12.04
N TRP A 117 0.55 5.88 -12.43
CA TRP A 117 1.25 5.61 -13.69
C TRP A 117 0.38 5.83 -14.93
N SER A 118 -0.95 5.71 -14.83
CA SER A 118 -1.86 5.92 -15.96
C SER A 118 -2.12 7.40 -16.29
N LYS A 119 -1.87 8.32 -15.35
CA LYS A 119 -2.05 9.77 -15.56
C LYS A 119 -1.17 10.35 -16.66
N LYS A 120 0.03 9.79 -16.86
CA LYS A 120 1.00 10.25 -17.85
C LYS A 120 1.89 9.09 -18.26
N ASN A 121 2.23 9.00 -19.54
CA ASN A 121 3.25 8.08 -20.03
C ASN A 121 4.66 8.58 -19.64
N TYR A 122 5.01 8.51 -18.34
CA TYR A 122 6.29 9.01 -17.80
C TYR A 122 7.50 8.36 -18.48
N CYS A 123 7.41 7.05 -18.76
CA CYS A 123 8.46 6.32 -19.47
C CYS A 123 8.56 6.69 -20.96
N ASN A 124 7.62 7.50 -21.46
CA ASN A 124 7.38 7.77 -22.88
C ASN A 124 7.58 6.49 -23.71
N PHE A 125 6.95 5.40 -23.26
CA PHE A 125 7.18 4.08 -23.82
C PHE A 125 6.56 4.00 -25.22
N CYS A 126 7.37 3.69 -26.23
CA CYS A 126 6.92 3.51 -27.61
C CYS A 126 7.87 2.58 -28.35
N ASN A 127 7.37 1.85 -29.36
CA ASN A 127 8.13 0.87 -30.14
C ASN A 127 8.90 -0.13 -29.25
N ASN A 128 8.24 -0.63 -28.19
CA ASN A 128 8.80 -1.56 -27.20
C ASN A 128 10.06 -1.05 -26.46
N LYS A 129 10.30 0.26 -26.45
CA LYS A 129 11.45 0.89 -25.76
C LYS A 129 10.97 2.04 -24.87
N CYS A 130 11.60 2.21 -23.71
CA CYS A 130 11.42 3.41 -22.90
C CYS A 130 12.34 4.54 -23.39
N ILE A 131 12.04 5.78 -22.99
CA ILE A 131 12.84 6.95 -23.35
C ILE A 131 14.31 6.82 -22.98
N ALA A 132 14.63 6.31 -21.79
CA ALA A 132 16.02 6.15 -21.36
C ALA A 132 16.81 5.20 -22.28
N THR A 133 16.19 4.09 -22.73
CA THR A 133 16.80 3.21 -23.74
C THR A 133 16.98 3.92 -25.07
N ARG A 134 15.98 4.71 -25.52
CA ARG A 134 16.09 5.46 -26.79
C ARG A 134 17.14 6.58 -26.73
N MET A 135 17.44 7.10 -25.55
CA MET A 135 18.50 8.08 -25.30
C MET A 135 19.86 7.43 -25.00
N HIS A 136 19.99 6.09 -25.13
CA HIS A 136 21.21 5.34 -24.83
C HIS A 136 21.71 5.45 -23.38
N GLU A 137 20.83 5.82 -22.45
CA GLU A 137 21.12 5.91 -21.01
C GLU A 137 20.92 4.60 -20.25
N ASN A 138 20.43 3.55 -20.94
CA ASN A 138 20.29 2.21 -20.40
C ASN A 138 20.85 1.16 -21.37
N ILE A 139 21.41 0.10 -20.81
CA ILE A 139 22.05 -1.01 -21.54
C ILE A 139 21.01 -1.88 -22.29
N ASP A 140 19.73 -1.82 -21.91
CA ASP A 140 18.70 -2.75 -22.38
C ASP A 140 17.97 -2.32 -23.65
N GLN A 141 17.77 -3.29 -24.55
CA GLN A 141 17.45 -3.01 -25.95
C GLN A 141 15.94 -3.09 -26.29
N LEU A 142 15.08 -3.81 -25.54
CA LEU A 142 13.63 -3.97 -25.79
C LEU A 142 12.88 -4.34 -24.49
N ASP A 143 11.56 -4.18 -24.41
CA ASP A 143 10.67 -4.62 -23.30
C ASP A 143 10.83 -3.88 -21.94
N GLY A 144 11.44 -2.69 -21.95
CA GLY A 144 11.52 -1.80 -20.79
C GLY A 144 12.29 -2.38 -19.60
N CYS A 145 11.87 -2.07 -18.37
CA CYS A 145 12.56 -2.49 -17.14
C CYS A 145 12.22 -3.92 -16.69
N CYS A 146 11.50 -4.72 -17.49
CA CYS A 146 10.96 -6.01 -17.09
C CYS A 146 11.95 -7.17 -17.26
N TYR A 147 13.17 -7.00 -16.74
CA TYR A 147 14.23 -8.01 -16.75
C TYR A 147 14.67 -8.32 -15.34
N SER A 148 14.53 -9.59 -14.96
CA SER A 148 15.11 -10.07 -13.71
C SER A 148 16.62 -10.20 -13.85
N PHE A 149 17.33 -9.95 -12.76
CA PHE A 149 18.78 -10.07 -12.71
C PHE A 149 19.23 -10.39 -11.29
N LYS A 150 20.46 -10.89 -11.16
CA LYS A 150 21.13 -11.06 -9.87
C LYS A 150 22.34 -10.14 -9.80
N MET A 151 22.58 -9.55 -8.64
CA MET A 151 23.85 -8.87 -8.39
C MET A 151 24.97 -9.90 -8.31
N ASN A 152 26.12 -9.55 -8.86
CA ASN A 152 27.31 -10.34 -8.67
C ASN A 152 27.85 -10.09 -7.25
N THR A 153 27.98 -11.16 -6.48
CA THR A 153 28.49 -11.12 -5.11
C THR A 153 30.02 -11.29 -5.06
N ASN A 154 30.66 -11.57 -6.19
CA ASN A 154 32.11 -11.63 -6.28
C ASN A 154 32.69 -10.21 -6.34
N LEU A 155 33.43 -9.82 -5.30
CA LEU A 155 34.08 -8.50 -5.18
C LEU A 155 35.05 -8.19 -6.34
N PHE A 156 35.59 -9.21 -7.01
CA PHE A 156 36.58 -9.06 -8.08
C PHE A 156 35.98 -9.09 -9.48
N SER A 157 34.66 -9.21 -9.61
CA SER A 157 34.01 -9.21 -10.92
C SER A 157 33.82 -7.80 -11.46
N THR A 158 34.25 -7.58 -12.70
CA THR A 158 33.96 -6.35 -13.46
C THR A 158 32.51 -6.26 -13.92
N HIS A 159 31.78 -7.39 -13.94
CA HIS A 159 30.35 -7.43 -14.23
C HIS A 159 29.52 -7.48 -12.94
N PHE A 160 28.83 -6.37 -12.65
CA PHE A 160 27.97 -6.22 -11.47
C PHE A 160 26.64 -6.98 -11.56
N ILE A 161 26.19 -7.30 -12.78
CA ILE A 161 24.91 -7.95 -13.05
C ILE A 161 25.16 -9.31 -13.71
N LYS A 162 24.53 -10.36 -13.18
CA LYS A 162 24.53 -11.71 -13.75
C LYS A 162 23.12 -12.25 -13.93
N ASN A 163 22.97 -13.26 -14.78
CA ASN A 163 21.71 -13.98 -15.03
C ASN A 163 20.56 -13.04 -15.41
N LYS A 164 20.85 -12.08 -16.29
CA LYS A 164 19.83 -11.19 -16.81
C LYS A 164 18.92 -11.98 -17.75
N GLN A 165 17.63 -11.95 -17.49
CA GLN A 165 16.64 -12.64 -18.31
C GLN A 165 15.29 -11.93 -18.26
N LYS A 166 14.49 -12.10 -19.31
CA LYS A 166 13.12 -11.58 -19.39
C LYS A 166 12.34 -12.04 -18.15
N CYS A 167 11.57 -11.14 -17.55
CA CYS A 167 10.77 -11.50 -16.37
C CYS A 167 9.76 -12.61 -16.70
N LYS A 168 9.63 -13.59 -15.79
CA LYS A 168 8.66 -14.70 -15.91
C LYS A 168 7.19 -14.25 -16.00
N PHE A 169 6.90 -13.02 -15.56
CA PHE A 169 5.56 -12.43 -15.61
C PHE A 169 5.35 -11.45 -16.77
N LEU A 170 6.30 -11.33 -17.70
CA LEU A 170 6.10 -10.53 -18.90
C LEU A 170 5.41 -11.39 -19.96
N GLY A 171 4.12 -11.17 -20.14
CA GLY A 171 3.29 -11.87 -21.12
C GLY A 171 3.73 -11.65 -22.56
N ASP A 172 3.14 -12.42 -23.46
CA ASP A 172 3.44 -12.35 -24.90
C ASP A 172 2.98 -11.03 -25.52
N ASP A 173 1.90 -10.46 -24.98
CA ASP A 173 1.38 -9.12 -25.31
C ASP A 173 2.23 -7.96 -24.75
N LYS A 174 3.38 -8.29 -24.13
CA LYS A 174 4.31 -7.36 -23.49
C LYS A 174 3.74 -6.64 -22.27
N ARG A 175 2.69 -7.18 -21.65
CA ARG A 175 2.14 -6.68 -20.39
C ARG A 175 2.55 -7.55 -19.20
N CYS A 176 2.63 -6.92 -18.04
CA CYS A 176 2.89 -7.63 -16.79
C CYS A 176 1.64 -8.41 -16.38
N THR A 177 1.78 -9.72 -16.16
CA THR A 177 0.68 -10.61 -15.77
C THR A 177 0.50 -10.72 -14.25
N THR A 178 1.37 -10.09 -13.47
CA THR A 178 1.30 -10.06 -12.00
C THR A 178 1.10 -8.65 -11.46
N GLN A 179 0.43 -8.54 -10.32
CA GLN A 179 0.32 -7.32 -9.54
C GLN A 179 1.50 -7.24 -8.56
N ASN A 180 2.65 -6.73 -8.99
CA ASN A 180 3.82 -6.60 -8.12
C ASN A 180 4.05 -5.13 -7.71
N ILE A 181 3.78 -4.80 -6.45
CA ILE A 181 3.99 -3.46 -5.86
C ILE A 181 5.46 -3.03 -5.96
N SER A 182 6.44 -3.91 -5.68
CA SER A 182 7.86 -3.54 -5.76
C SER A 182 8.23 -3.09 -7.18
N CYS A 183 7.82 -3.84 -8.20
CA CYS A 183 8.02 -3.49 -9.60
C CYS A 183 7.31 -2.18 -9.97
N LYS A 184 6.08 -1.96 -9.48
CA LYS A 184 5.31 -0.74 -9.79
C LYS A 184 5.81 0.50 -9.04
N LEU A 185 6.48 0.32 -7.90
CA LEU A 185 7.19 1.39 -7.19
C LEU A 185 8.51 1.79 -7.85
N PHE A 186 9.04 0.96 -8.76
CA PHE A 186 10.33 1.22 -9.36
C PHE A 186 10.27 2.44 -10.29
N THR A 187 11.06 3.46 -9.93
CA THR A 187 11.33 4.65 -10.74
C THR A 187 12.83 4.67 -11.06
N CYS A 188 13.17 4.61 -12.35
CA CYS A 188 14.57 4.65 -12.79
C CYS A 188 15.16 6.05 -12.62
N ASP A 189 16.49 6.14 -12.62
CA ASP A 189 17.20 7.41 -12.39
C ASP A 189 16.85 8.48 -13.42
N TYR A 190 16.59 8.10 -14.66
CA TYR A 190 16.09 9.01 -15.69
C TYR A 190 14.79 9.70 -15.25
N LEU A 191 13.80 8.94 -14.78
CA LEU A 191 12.52 9.52 -14.35
C LEU A 191 12.70 10.42 -13.11
N LYS A 192 13.54 9.99 -12.16
CA LYS A 192 13.81 10.76 -10.95
C LYS A 192 14.47 12.10 -11.24
N LYS A 193 15.46 12.12 -12.15
CA LYS A 193 16.29 13.30 -12.43
C LYS A 193 15.66 14.19 -13.50
N THR A 194 15.20 13.61 -14.59
CA THR A 194 14.73 14.34 -15.78
C THR A 194 13.25 14.68 -15.69
N GLU A 195 12.41 13.72 -15.31
CA GLU A 195 10.96 13.94 -15.17
C GLU A 195 10.54 14.44 -13.78
N SER A 196 11.50 14.56 -12.84
CA SER A 196 11.23 14.85 -11.42
C SER A 196 10.15 13.94 -10.82
N PHE A 197 10.10 12.69 -11.28
CA PHE A 197 9.07 11.72 -10.94
C PHE A 197 9.65 10.60 -10.08
N ASP A 198 9.21 10.55 -8.84
CA ASP A 198 9.57 9.50 -7.88
C ASP A 198 8.35 9.10 -7.06
N ILE A 199 8.17 7.80 -6.84
CA ILE A 199 7.08 7.28 -6.01
C ILE A 199 7.68 6.69 -4.75
N LYS A 200 7.32 7.23 -3.59
CA LYS A 200 7.83 6.72 -2.32
C LYS A 200 6.77 5.87 -1.65
N LEU A 201 7.19 4.68 -1.18
CA LEU A 201 6.33 3.77 -0.44
C LEU A 201 5.69 4.43 0.80
N ASN A 202 6.36 5.43 1.39
CA ASN A 202 5.88 6.13 2.58
C ASN A 202 4.74 7.13 2.28
N ASP A 203 4.45 7.41 1.01
CA ASP A 203 3.37 8.33 0.63
C ASP A 203 1.99 7.64 0.71
N PHE A 204 1.96 6.30 0.85
CA PHE A 204 0.74 5.51 0.91
C PHE A 204 0.24 5.33 2.34
N LEU A 205 -0.92 5.92 2.65
CA LEU A 205 -1.57 5.86 3.97
C LEU A 205 -1.75 4.41 4.46
N LEU A 206 -2.29 3.55 3.60
CA LEU A 206 -2.52 2.13 3.90
C LEU A 206 -1.22 1.43 4.31
N VAL A 207 -0.11 1.69 3.60
CA VAL A 207 1.17 1.08 3.91
C VAL A 207 1.68 1.54 5.27
N MET A 208 1.64 2.85 5.51
CA MET A 208 2.16 3.46 6.73
C MET A 208 1.33 3.16 7.99
N ALA A 209 0.03 2.87 7.81
CA ALA A 209 -0.89 2.53 8.88
C ALA A 209 -0.81 1.04 9.28
N PHE A 210 -0.75 0.13 8.31
CA PHE A 210 -0.93 -1.30 8.56
C PHE A 210 0.36 -2.12 8.60
N PHE A 211 1.41 -1.73 7.86
CA PHE A 211 2.63 -2.51 7.77
C PHE A 211 3.76 -1.97 8.65
N ASN A 212 4.44 -2.88 9.34
CA ASN A 212 5.63 -2.55 10.12
C ASN A 212 6.87 -2.34 9.21
N SER A 213 7.98 -1.88 9.79
CA SER A 213 9.19 -1.56 9.01
C SER A 213 9.75 -2.74 8.22
N LYS A 214 9.67 -3.98 8.73
CA LYS A 214 10.12 -5.18 8.02
C LYS A 214 9.22 -5.49 6.83
N GLN A 215 7.90 -5.43 7.03
CA GLN A 215 6.93 -5.62 5.97
C GLN A 215 7.06 -4.55 4.87
N ARG A 216 7.41 -3.32 5.23
CA ARG A 216 7.72 -2.28 4.25
C ARG A 216 8.98 -2.60 3.42
N LEU A 217 9.99 -3.27 3.99
CA LEU A 217 11.12 -3.78 3.20
C LEU A 217 10.67 -4.86 2.21
N ILE A 218 9.79 -5.77 2.64
CA ILE A 218 9.20 -6.80 1.77
C ILE A 218 8.48 -6.13 0.58
N LEU A 219 7.60 -5.16 0.83
CA LEU A 219 6.88 -4.45 -0.23
C LEU A 219 7.81 -3.67 -1.19
N LYS A 220 8.96 -3.20 -0.70
CA LYS A 220 9.88 -2.36 -1.48
C LYS A 220 10.79 -3.15 -2.41
N TYR A 221 11.21 -4.37 -2.02
CA TYR A 221 12.37 -5.01 -2.64
C TYR A 221 12.10 -6.40 -3.26
N ASN A 222 10.86 -6.88 -3.30
CA ASN A 222 10.51 -8.17 -3.89
C ASN A 222 10.05 -8.04 -5.35
N TYR A 223 10.92 -7.50 -6.18
CA TYR A 223 10.71 -7.43 -7.63
C TYR A 223 10.58 -8.82 -8.24
N PHE A 224 9.83 -8.94 -9.33
CA PHE A 224 9.73 -10.16 -10.16
C PHE A 224 9.18 -11.39 -9.42
N ASN A 225 8.43 -11.17 -8.34
CA ASN A 225 7.67 -12.18 -7.61
C ASN A 225 6.17 -12.02 -7.87
N SER A 226 5.40 -13.09 -7.67
CA SER A 226 3.94 -13.06 -7.70
C SER A 226 3.39 -12.28 -6.51
N LYS A 227 2.14 -11.82 -6.63
CA LYS A 227 1.41 -11.22 -5.52
C LYS A 227 1.32 -12.22 -4.35
N GLU A 228 1.03 -13.47 -4.65
CA GLU A 228 0.84 -14.56 -3.68
C GLU A 228 2.11 -14.81 -2.86
N GLU A 229 3.26 -14.95 -3.51
CA GLU A 229 4.56 -15.11 -2.84
C GLU A 229 4.85 -13.93 -1.89
N ILE A 230 4.52 -12.70 -2.29
CA ILE A 230 4.71 -11.50 -1.46
C ILE A 230 3.73 -11.47 -0.28
N ILE A 231 2.46 -11.82 -0.48
CA ILE A 231 1.47 -11.89 0.60
C ILE A 231 1.90 -12.94 1.64
N ASP A 232 2.35 -14.12 1.20
CA ASP A 232 2.82 -15.16 2.11
C ASP A 232 4.05 -14.68 2.90
N LYS A 233 5.00 -13.98 2.24
CA LYS A 233 6.14 -13.35 2.91
C LYS A 233 5.73 -12.32 3.96
N LEU A 234 4.69 -11.52 3.71
CA LEU A 234 4.19 -10.50 4.65
C LEU A 234 3.57 -11.09 5.92
N LEU A 235 3.12 -12.35 5.87
CA LEU A 235 2.55 -13.08 7.00
C LEU A 235 3.62 -13.69 7.91
N GLU A 236 4.87 -13.81 7.44
CA GLU A 236 5.96 -14.35 8.23
C GLU A 236 6.21 -13.55 9.52
N LYS A 237 6.32 -14.26 10.63
CA LYS A 237 6.69 -13.66 11.93
C LYS A 237 8.20 -13.77 12.11
N SER A 238 8.86 -12.64 12.26
CA SER A 238 10.30 -12.58 12.57
C SER A 238 10.53 -11.82 13.87
N LYS A 239 11.27 -12.44 14.81
CA LYS A 239 11.74 -11.79 16.05
C LYS A 239 13.08 -11.06 15.90
N ILE A 240 13.74 -11.20 14.74
CA ILE A 240 15.08 -10.66 14.47
C ILE A 240 15.03 -9.12 14.48
N PRO A 241 15.97 -8.40 15.12
CA PRO A 241 16.00 -6.94 15.04
C PRO A 241 16.00 -6.42 13.59
N LEU A 242 15.38 -5.26 13.33
CA LEU A 242 15.22 -4.72 11.97
C LEU A 242 16.56 -4.59 11.23
N ALA A 243 17.63 -4.15 11.93
CA ALA A 243 18.96 -4.01 11.35
C ALA A 243 19.52 -5.34 10.83
N LEU A 244 19.43 -6.41 11.63
CA LEU A 244 19.87 -7.75 11.21
C LEU A 244 18.95 -8.32 10.13
N TYR A 245 17.64 -8.08 10.23
CA TYR A 245 16.69 -8.49 9.20
C TYR A 245 16.99 -7.87 7.83
N TYR A 246 17.45 -6.63 7.82
CA TYR A 246 17.93 -5.95 6.62
C TYR A 246 19.29 -6.49 6.16
N TYR A 247 20.26 -6.59 7.07
CA TYR A 247 21.62 -7.02 6.75
C TYR A 247 21.68 -8.43 6.13
N TYR A 248 20.89 -9.36 6.65
CA TYR A 248 20.80 -10.73 6.12
C TYR A 248 19.80 -10.89 4.97
N ASP A 249 19.27 -9.79 4.42
CA ASP A 249 18.31 -9.78 3.32
C ASP A 249 17.04 -10.64 3.55
N TYR A 250 16.63 -10.87 4.80
CA TYR A 250 15.48 -11.72 5.15
C TYR A 250 14.13 -11.18 4.67
N TYR A 251 14.09 -9.94 4.19
CA TYR A 251 12.92 -9.35 3.55
C TYR A 251 12.70 -9.86 2.13
N ARG A 252 13.68 -10.54 1.50
CA ARG A 252 13.56 -11.07 0.14
C ARG A 252 12.96 -12.48 0.14
N ILE A 253 12.32 -12.84 -0.98
CA ILE A 253 11.86 -14.19 -1.36
C ILE A 253 12.97 -14.89 -2.12
#